data_AF-A0A1I1NL97-F1
#
_entry.id   AF-A0A1I1NL97-F1
#
_cell.length_a   1.000
_cell.length_b   1.000
_cell.length_c   1.000
_cell.angle_alpha   90.00
_cell.angle_beta   90.00
_cell.angle_gamma   90.00
#
_symmetry.space_group_name_H-M   'P 1'
#
loop_
_entity.id
_entity.type
_entity.pdbx_description
1 polymer ?
#
loop_
_entity_poly.entity_id
_entity_poly.type
_entity_poly.pdbx_seq_one_letter_code
_entity_poly.pdbx_strand_id
1 'polypeptide(L)' 'MKNKVAAGVLGILLGNFGVHKFYLGKIGMGILYLVFCWTGIPGIIGLIEGIIYLCKSDEEFNAQYNQKWLTR' A
#
# COMPACT_ATOMS: atom_id res chain seq x y z
N MET A 1 8.58 2.33 12.07
CA MET A 1 7.26 1.68 11.97
C MET A 1 6.45 2.40 10.89
N LYS A 2 5.95 1.65 9.91
CA LYS A 2 5.06 2.19 8.86
C LYS A 2 3.69 2.48 9.48
N ASN A 3 3.04 3.57 9.08
CA ASN A 3 1.72 3.97 9.56
C ASN A 3 0.63 3.51 8.56
N LYS A 4 -0.42 2.84 9.06
CA LYS A 4 -1.55 2.38 8.23
C LYS A 4 -2.32 3.52 7.59
N VAL A 5 -2.45 4.65 8.29
CA VAL A 5 -3.18 5.82 7.79
C VAL A 5 -2.42 6.43 6.61
N ALA A 6 -1.10 6.53 6.71
CA ALA A 6 -0.26 6.98 5.60
C ALA A 6 -0.39 6.03 4.40
N ALA A 7 -0.34 4.71 4.60
CA ALA A 7 -0.51 3.74 3.53
C ALA A 7 -1.90 3.83 2.87
N GLY A 8 -2.96 4.05 3.66
CA GLY A 8 -4.33 4.22 3.19
C GLY A 8 -4.53 5.50 2.39
N VAL A 9 -4.07 6.64 2.91
CA VAL A 9 -4.13 7.94 2.24
C VAL A 9 -3.33 7.94 0.94
N LEU A 10 -2.13 7.36 0.95
CA LEU A 10 -1.33 7.18 -0.27
C LEU A 10 -2.01 6.26 -1.28
N GLY A 11 -2.72 5.23 -0.83
CA GLY A 11 -3.49 4.34 -1.71
C GLY A 11 -4.67 5.05 -2.37
N ILE A 12 -5.38 5.91 -1.63
CA ILE A 12 -6.55 6.66 -2.15
C ILE A 12 -6.12 7.77 -3.10
N LEU A 13 -5.11 8.57 -2.74
CA LEU A 13 -4.71 9.75 -3.52
C LEU A 13 -3.71 9.41 -4.63
N LEU A 14 -2.81 8.46 -4.38
CA LEU A 14 -1.69 8.11 -5.27
C LEU A 14 -1.74 6.62 -5.67
N GLY A 15 -2.90 5.98 -5.56
CA GLY A 15 -3.11 4.58 -5.91
C GLY A 15 -2.78 4.27 -7.36
N ASN A 16 -3.10 5.19 -8.27
CA ASN A 16 -2.78 5.01 -9.70
C ASN A 16 -1.28 4.91 -9.98
N PHE A 17 -0.45 5.54 -9.14
CA PHE A 17 1.00 5.48 -9.24
C PHE A 17 1.60 4.36 -8.38
N GLY A 18 0.80 3.66 -7.56
CA GLY A 18 1.27 2.59 -6.68
C GLY A 18 2.20 3.05 -5.55
N VAL A 19 2.20 4.33 -5.19
CA VAL A 19 3.11 4.91 -4.18
C VAL A 19 2.98 4.23 -2.82
N HIS A 20 1.77 3.80 -2.45
CA HIS A 20 1.53 3.03 -1.23
C HIS A 20 2.29 1.69 -1.19
N LYS A 21 2.52 1.04 -2.34
CA LYS A 21 3.30 -0.20 -2.41
C LYS A 21 4.78 0.06 -2.12
N PHE A 22 5.33 1.17 -2.62
CA PHE A 22 6.69 1.60 -2.30
C PHE A 22 6.85 1.92 -0.82
N TYR A 23 5.88 2.63 -0.22
CA TYR A 23 5.85 2.92 1.22
C TYR A 23 5.86 1.64 2.06
N LEU A 24 5.12 0.60 1.63
CA LEU A 24 5.08 -0.69 2.32
C LEU A 24 6.33 -1.56 2.09
N GLY A 25 7.25 -1.15 1.21
CA GLY A 25 8.47 -1.89 0.86
C GLY A 25 8.25 -2.96 -0.22
N LYS A 26 7.11 -2.94 -0.91
CA LYS A 26 6.78 -3.86 -2.02
C LYS A 26 7.14 -3.22 -3.36
N ILE A 27 8.43 -2.96 -3.59
CA ILE A 27 8.95 -2.24 -4.78
C ILE A 27 8.50 -2.90 -6.09
N GLY A 28 8.56 -4.23 -6.19
CA GLY A 28 8.12 -4.94 -7.42
C GLY A 28 6.66 -4.69 -7.77
N MET A 29 5.77 -4.66 -6.77
CA MET A 29 4.35 -4.32 -6.97
C MET A 29 4.16 -2.83 -7.31
N GLY A 30 4.97 -1.95 -6.72
CA GLY A 30 4.98 -0.53 -7.07
C GLY A 30 5.36 -0.29 -8.53
N ILE A 31 6.40 -0.98 -9.03
CA ILE A 31 6.81 -0.89 -10.44
C ILE A 31 5.69 -1.41 -11.36
N LEU A 32 5.04 -2.52 -10.99
CA LEU A 32 3.89 -3.04 -11.75
C LEU A 32 2.79 -1.98 -11.88
N TYR A 33 2.43 -1.30 -10.78
CA TYR A 33 1.41 -0.25 -10.79
C TYR A 33 1.84 0.94 -11.64
N LEU A 34 3.11 1.34 -11.62
CA LEU A 34 3.63 2.40 -12.48
C LEU A 34 3.55 2.05 -13.97
N VAL A 35 3.87 0.81 -14.35
CA VAL A 35 3.78 0.35 -15.75
C VAL A 35 2.34 0.29 -16.23
N PHE A 36 1.39 -0.03 -15.35
CA PHE A 36 -0.03 -0.11 -15.67
C PHE A 36 -0.81 1.19 -15.39
N CYS A 37 -0.17 2.26 -14.91
CA CYS A 37 -0.86 3.49 -14.45
C CYS A 37 -1.69 4.18 -15.55
N TRP A 38 -1.29 4.00 -16.81
CA TRP A 38 -1.98 4.50 -18.01
C TRP A 38 -3.29 3.77 -18.32
N THR A 39 -3.51 2.57 -17.75
CA THR A 39 -4.77 1.83 -17.92
C THR A 39 -5.86 2.28 -16.97
N GLY A 40 -5.54 3.09 -15.95
CA GLY A 40 -6.46 3.51 -14.88
C GLY A 40 -6.88 2.40 -13.90
N ILE A 41 -6.60 1.13 -14.22
CA ILE A 41 -6.87 -0.03 -13.36
C ILE A 41 -6.14 0.08 -12.01
N PRO A 42 -4.85 0.48 -11.94
CA PRO A 42 -4.15 0.63 -10.67
C PRO A 42 -4.77 1.69 -9.75
N GLY A 43 -5.44 2.69 -10.31
CA GLY A 43 -6.18 3.70 -9.55
C GLY A 43 -7.32 3.10 -8.75
N ILE A 44 -8.15 2.26 -9.39
CA ILE A 44 -9.29 1.60 -8.73
C ILE A 44 -8.78 0.59 -7.69
N ILE A 45 -7.78 -0.22 -8.04
CA ILE A 45 -7.21 -1.19 -7.10
C ILE A 45 -6.55 -0.45 -5.92
N GLY A 46 -5.82 0.62 -6.17
CA GLY A 46 -5.19 1.45 -5.14
C GLY A 46 -6.20 2.08 -4.18
N LEU A 47 -7.35 2.52 -4.71
CA LEU A 47 -8.47 3.03 -3.89
C LEU A 47 -9.03 1.94 -2.96
N ILE A 48 -9.32 0.76 -3.50
CA ILE A 48 -9.82 -0.39 -2.71
C ILE A 48 -8.80 -0.79 -1.65
N GLU A 49 -7.53 -0.91 -2.03
CA GLU A 49 -6.45 -1.23 -1.08
C GLU A 49 -6.26 -0.15 -0.02
N GLY A 50 -6.39 1.12 -0.39
CA GLY A 50 -6.33 2.24 0.53
C GLY A 50 -7.41 2.16 1.60
N ILE A 51 -8.65 1.86 1.21
CA ILE A 51 -9.78 1.62 2.14
C ILE A 51 -9.49 0.41 3.04
N ILE A 52 -9.02 -0.70 2.46
CA ILE A 52 -8.66 -1.90 3.22
C ILE A 52 -7.60 -1.59 4.28
N TYR A 53 -6.59 -0.78 3.96
CA TYR A 53 -5.57 -0.38 4.93
C TYR A 53 -6.10 0.52 6.05
N LEU A 54 -7.06 1.40 5.75
CA LEU A 54 -7.73 2.22 6.76
C LEU A 54 -8.64 1.39 7.67
N CYS A 55 -9.34 0.40 7.11
CA CYS A 55 -10.21 -0.51 7.86
C CYS A 55 -9.45 -1.59 8.62
N LYS A 56 -8.17 -1.81 8.34
CA LYS A 56 -7.35 -2.79 9.05
C LYS A 56 -7.05 -2.32 10.48
N SER A 57 -7.04 -3.26 11.42
CA SER A 57 -6.57 -2.96 12.79
C SER A 57 -5.08 -2.63 12.79
N ASP A 58 -4.64 -1.82 13.76
CA ASP A 58 -3.22 -1.47 13.88
C ASP A 58 -2.36 -2.70 14.14
N GLU A 59 -2.84 -3.65 14.95
CA GLU A 59 -2.15 -4.91 15.22
C GLU A 59 -1.92 -5.74 13.94
N GLU A 60 -2.96 -5.95 13.13
CA GLU A 60 -2.84 -6.70 11.88
C GLU A 60 -1.94 -6.00 10.85
N PHE A 61 -1.95 -4.67 10.81
CA PHE A 61 -1.07 -3.91 9.93
C PHE A 61 0.38 -4.01 10.40
N ASN A 62 0.61 -3.85 11.70
CA ASN A 62 1.94 -3.94 12.29
C ASN A 62 2.50 -5.35 12.12
N ALA A 63 1.69 -6.39 12.30
CA ALA A 63 2.07 -7.78 12.08
C ALA A 63 2.49 -8.06 10.64
N GLN A 64 1.77 -7.54 9.66
CA GLN A 64 2.05 -7.82 8.25
C GLN A 64 3.21 -6.99 7.67
N TYR A 65 3.35 -5.73 8.10
CA TYR A 65 4.23 -4.77 7.44
C TYR A 65 5.44 -4.30 8.28
N ASN A 66 5.37 -4.46 9.61
CA ASN A 66 6.40 -4.02 10.54
C ASN A 66 7.03 -5.18 11.36
N GLN A 67 6.32 -6.27 11.66
CA GLN A 67 6.86 -7.39 12.45
C GLN A 67 7.85 -8.29 11.69
N LYS A 68 7.89 -8.23 10.35
CA LYS A 68 8.85 -9.00 9.53
C LYS A 68 10.32 -8.71 9.85
N TRP A 69 10.59 -7.69 10.68
CA TRP A 69 11.91 -7.32 11.21
C TRP A 69 12.27 -7.97 12.56
N LEU A 70 11.34 -8.61 13.30
CA LEU A 70 11.60 -9.20 14.62
C LEU A 70 11.90 -10.71 14.58
N THR A 71 11.82 -11.36 13.43
CA THR A 71 12.12 -12.79 13.23
C THR A 71 13.40 -13.05 12.43
N ARG A 72 14.33 -12.08 12.42
CA ARG A 72 15.73 -12.27 12.01
C ARG A 72 16.66 -11.83 13.12
#